data_AF-A0A4U6JMK8-F1
#
_entry.id   AF-A0A4U6JMK8-F1
#
_cell.length_a   1.000
_cell.length_b   1.000
_cell.length_c   1.000
_cell.angle_alpha   90.00
_cell.angle_beta   90.00
_cell.angle_gamma   90.00
#
_symmetry.space_group_name_H-M   'P 1'
#
loop_
_entity.id
_entity.type
_entity.pdbx_description
1 polymer ?
#
loop_
_entity_poly.entity_id
_entity_poly.type
_entity_poly.pdbx_seq_one_letter_code
_entity_poly.pdbx_strand_id
1 'polypeptide(L)' 'SVLSAPQRRCQVLLTLFLPGQIATTQTFSSLNGVDDATVQEDIIGAGLEIQRYHRLTIATAQNGGYAIEGTP' A
#
# COMPACT_ATOMS: atom_id res chain seq x y z
N SER A 1 -6.27 -11.47 -16.56
CA SER A 1 -6.02 -10.06 -16.87
C SER A 1 -5.22 -9.48 -15.73
N VAL A 2 -4.09 -8.82 -15.99
CA VAL A 2 -3.21 -8.26 -14.94
C VAL A 2 -3.75 -6.89 -14.54
N LEU A 3 -3.79 -6.59 -13.24
CA LEU A 3 -4.21 -5.28 -12.73
C LEU A 3 -3.23 -4.20 -13.21
N SER A 4 -3.77 -3.08 -13.70
CA SER A 4 -2.99 -1.87 -13.98
C SER A 4 -2.40 -1.27 -12.71
N ALA A 5 -1.34 -0.46 -12.82
CA ALA A 5 -0.72 0.19 -11.67
C ALA A 5 -1.72 1.01 -10.82
N PRO A 6 -2.64 1.83 -11.38
CA PRO A 6 -3.67 2.49 -10.58
C PRO A 6 -4.58 1.53 -9.81
N GLN A 7 -4.94 0.38 -10.41
CA GLN A 7 -5.77 -0.63 -9.73
C GLN A 7 -5.02 -1.30 -8.58
N ARG A 8 -3.74 -1.64 -8.77
CA ARG A 8 -2.90 -2.22 -7.70
C ARG A 8 -2.67 -1.24 -6.55
N ARG A 9 -2.41 0.03 -6.85
CA ARG A 9 -2.28 1.10 -5.85
C ARG A 9 -3.59 1.33 -5.08
N CYS A 10 -4.74 1.27 -5.76
CA CYS A 10 -6.04 1.30 -5.10
C CYS A 10 -6.24 0.09 -4.16
N GLN A 11 -5.86 -1.12 -4.60
CA GLN A 11 -5.87 -2.32 -3.74
C GLN A 11 -4.97 -2.20 -2.51
N VAL A 12 -3.78 -1.58 -2.65
CA VAL A 12 -2.91 -1.26 -1.51
C VAL A 12 -3.66 -0.42 -0.47
N LEU A 13 -4.24 0.70 -0.90
CA LEU A 13 -4.98 1.59 0.00
C LEU A 13 -6.16 0.90 0.66
N LEU A 14 -6.99 0.18 -0.11
CA LEU A 14 -8.15 -0.54 0.44
C LEU A 14 -7.75 -1.58 1.49
N THR A 15 -6.67 -2.32 1.26
CA THR A 15 -6.17 -3.33 2.20
C THR A 15 -5.65 -2.69 3.49
N LEU A 16 -5.01 -1.51 3.42
CA LEU A 16 -4.56 -0.78 4.60
C LEU A 16 -5.72 -0.32 5.51
N PHE A 17 -6.93 -0.19 4.96
CA PHE A 17 -8.13 0.12 5.72
C PHE A 17 -8.89 -1.12 6.22
N LEU A 18 -8.44 -2.35 5.90
CA LEU A 18 -9.09 -3.57 6.36
C LEU A 18 -8.79 -3.82 7.85
N PRO A 19 -9.81 -3.87 8.73
CA PRO A 19 -9.60 -4.13 10.15
C PRO A 19 -8.96 -5.50 10.39
N GLY A 20 -7.94 -5.54 11.27
CA GLY A 20 -7.29 -6.80 11.67
C GLY A 20 -6.34 -7.40 10.64
N GLN A 21 -6.18 -6.78 9.46
CA GLN A 21 -5.26 -7.25 8.44
C GLN A 21 -3.86 -6.63 8.66
N ILE A 22 -2.83 -7.48 8.72
CA ILE A 22 -1.43 -7.01 8.65
C ILE A 22 -1.02 -6.95 7.17
N ALA A 23 -0.99 -5.74 6.63
CA ALA A 23 -0.65 -5.50 5.24
C ALA A 23 0.88 -5.48 5.07
N THR A 24 1.47 -6.59 4.65
CA THR A 24 2.91 -6.72 4.37
C THR A 24 3.18 -6.66 2.87
N THR A 25 4.45 -6.54 2.47
CA THR A 25 4.85 -6.70 1.06
C THR A 25 4.33 -8.01 0.47
N GLN A 26 4.50 -9.12 1.20
CA GLN A 26 4.02 -10.44 0.78
C GLN A 26 2.49 -10.49 0.63
N THR A 27 1.76 -9.82 1.52
CA THR A 27 0.29 -9.69 1.42
C THR A 27 -0.09 -9.05 0.08
N PHE A 28 0.58 -7.97 -0.30
CA PHE A 28 0.31 -7.26 -1.56
C PHE A 28 0.78 -8.03 -2.78
N SER A 29 1.95 -8.67 -2.73
CA SER A 29 2.47 -9.49 -3.84
C SER A 29 1.49 -10.62 -4.16
N SER A 30 0.97 -11.28 -3.12
CA SER A 30 -0.05 -12.32 -3.26
C SER A 30 -1.39 -11.80 -3.78
N LEU A 31 -1.86 -10.64 -3.31
CA LEU A 31 -3.16 -10.08 -3.71
C LEU A 31 -3.15 -9.54 -5.14
N ASN A 32 -2.06 -8.87 -5.53
CA ASN A 32 -1.94 -8.23 -6.84
C ASN A 32 -1.30 -9.14 -7.91
N GLY A 33 -0.73 -10.28 -7.50
CA GLY A 33 -0.08 -11.24 -8.41
C GLY A 33 1.18 -10.67 -9.06
N VAL A 34 1.96 -9.86 -8.32
CA VAL A 34 3.18 -9.20 -8.78
C VAL A 34 4.33 -9.48 -7.81
N ASP A 35 5.56 -9.24 -8.24
CA ASP A 35 6.74 -9.36 -7.38
C ASP A 35 6.85 -8.22 -6.35
N ASP A 36 7.69 -8.45 -5.34
CA ASP A 36 7.91 -7.52 -4.23
C ASP A 36 8.45 -6.16 -4.70
N ALA A 37 9.25 -6.11 -5.77
CA ALA A 37 9.78 -4.87 -6.30
C ALA A 37 8.64 -4.00 -6.87
N THR A 38 7.73 -4.61 -7.63
CA THR A 38 6.53 -3.94 -8.15
C THR A 38 5.63 -3.47 -7.02
N VAL A 39 5.48 -4.25 -5.95
CA VAL A 39 4.74 -3.82 -4.74
C VAL A 39 5.36 -2.59 -4.11
N GLN A 40 6.70 -2.52 -3.99
CA GLN A 40 7.36 -1.33 -3.44
C GLN A 40 7.09 -0.09 -4.30
N GLU A 41 7.16 -0.22 -5.63
CA GLU A 41 6.81 0.86 -6.55
C GLU A 41 5.35 1.31 -6.39
N ASP A 42 4.42 0.36 -6.24
CA ASP A 42 3.01 0.65 -6.01
C ASP A 42 2.79 1.37 -4.66
N ILE A 43 3.46 0.93 -3.58
CA ILE A 43 3.37 1.57 -2.26
C ILE A 43 3.93 3.00 -2.32
N ILE A 44 5.08 3.22 -2.96
CA ILE A 44 5.66 4.56 -3.15
C ILE A 44 4.71 5.44 -3.96
N GLY A 45 4.18 4.91 -5.06
CA GLY A 45 3.24 5.63 -5.91
C GLY A 45 1.95 6.00 -5.19
N ALA A 46 1.38 5.10 -4.40
CA ALA A 46 0.20 5.36 -3.58
C ALA A 46 0.52 6.39 -2.47
N GLY A 47 1.68 6.25 -1.83
CA GLY A 47 2.18 7.17 -0.81
C GLY A 47 2.27 8.62 -1.33
N LEU A 48 2.85 8.82 -2.52
CA LEU A 48 2.95 10.14 -3.14
C LEU A 48 1.57 10.76 -3.43
N GLU A 49 0.62 9.94 -3.89
CA GLU A 49 -0.75 10.40 -4.17
C GLU A 49 -1.47 10.82 -2.89
N ILE A 50 -1.45 9.99 -1.84
CA ILE A 50 -2.14 10.32 -0.59
C ILE A 50 -1.45 11.44 0.19
N GLN A 51 -0.13 11.57 0.09
CA GLN A 51 0.59 12.71 0.67
C GLN A 51 0.13 14.02 0.03
N ARG A 52 0.08 14.05 -1.31
CA ARG A 52 -0.27 15.25 -2.08
C ARG A 52 -1.70 15.73 -1.80
N TYR A 53 -2.66 14.82 -1.72
CA TYR A 53 -4.08 15.19 -1.64
C TYR A 53 -4.66 15.14 -0.22
N HIS A 54 -4.06 14.38 0.69
CA HIS A 54 -4.64 14.09 2.00
C HIS A 54 -3.69 14.35 3.18
N ARG A 55 -2.43 14.74 2.95
CA ARG A 55 -1.41 14.91 3.99
C ARG A 55 -1.24 13.65 4.86
N LEU A 56 -1.36 12.49 4.22
CA LEU A 56 -1.14 11.19 4.84
C LEU A 56 0.15 10.55 4.29
N THR A 57 0.75 9.65 5.05
CA THR A 57 1.89 8.84 4.60
C THR A 57 1.60 7.35 4.76
N ILE A 58 2.26 6.50 3.96
CA ILE A 58 2.32 5.06 4.20
C ILE A 58 3.64 4.77 4.91
N ALA A 59 3.57 4.32 6.16
CA ALA A 59 4.73 4.04 7.01
C ALA A 59 4.80 2.55 7.38
N THR A 60 6.00 2.08 7.70
CA THR A 60 6.19 0.75 8.29
C THR A 60 5.72 0.75 9.73
N ALA A 61 4.75 -0.09 10.05
CA ALA A 61 4.23 -0.26 11.40
C ALA A 61 5.07 -1.24 12.22
N GLN A 62 4.99 -1.16 13.55
CA GLN A 62 5.75 -2.02 14.48
C GLN A 62 5.43 -3.52 14.33
N ASN A 63 4.28 -3.86 13.77
CA ASN A 63 3.87 -5.23 13.49
C ASN A 63 4.50 -5.82 12.21
N GLY A 64 5.43 -5.08 11.56
CA GLY A 64 6.09 -5.50 10.32
C GLY A 64 5.26 -5.29 9.05
N GLY A 65 4.06 -4.73 9.16
CA GLY A 65 3.24 -4.31 8.03
C GLY A 65 3.40 -2.83 7.70
N TYR A 66 2.49 -2.35 6.86
CA TYR A 66 2.32 -0.95 6.52
C TYR A 66 1.06 -0.39 7.17
N ALA A 67 1.08 0.91 7.48
CA ALA A 67 -0.05 1.66 8.00
C ALA A 67 -0.13 3.04 7.35
N ILE A 68 -1.33 3.61 7.33
CA ILE A 68 -1.53 5.01 6.94
C ILE A 68 -1.45 5.87 8.20
N GLU A 69 -0.57 6.87 8.18
CA GLU A 69 -0.34 7.78 9.30
C GLU A 69 -0.56 9.24 8.87
N GLY A 70 -0.92 10.08 9.85
CA GLY A 70 -0.97 11.53 9.64
C GLY A 70 0.43 12.11 9.48
N THR A 71 0.59 13.07 8.56
CA THR A 71 1.83 13.86 8.53
C THR A 71 1.79 14.83 9.72
N PRO A 72 2.84 14.91 10.56
CA PRO A 72 2.91 15.93 11.61
C PRO A 72 2.88 17.36 11.05
#